data_AF-A0AAV5KTJ2-F1
#
_entry.id   AF-A0AAV5KTJ2-F1
#
_cell.length_a   1.000
_cell.length_b   1.000
_cell.length_c   1.000
_cell.angle_alpha   90.00
_cell.angle_beta   90.00
_cell.angle_gamma   90.00
#
_symmetry.space_group_name_H-M   'P 1'
#
loop_
_entity.id
_entity.type
_entity.pdbx_description
1 polymer ?
#
loop_
_entity_poly.entity_id
_entity_poly.type
_entity_poly.pdbx_seq_one_letter_code
_entity_poly.pdbx_strand_id
1 'polypeptide(L)' 'MVIPQARNLHLSRMNLVRLKGLPILQQLHIEEKLLRASSENWCIMNDGTNDPTIVMGVSGVTRSGSCHKKVHWGRYCYC' A
#
# COMPACT_ATOMS: atom_id res chain seq x y z
N MET A 1 34.45 9.59 -0.45
CA MET A 1 33.03 9.61 0.00
C MET A 1 32.82 8.37 0.86
N VAL A 2 32.50 8.57 2.14
CA VAL A 2 32.29 7.45 3.08
C VAL A 2 30.85 6.99 2.91
N ILE A 3 30.65 5.77 2.39
CA ILE A 3 29.35 5.11 2.41
C ILE A 3 29.12 4.67 3.85
N PRO A 4 28.09 5.16 4.57
CA PRO A 4 27.83 4.68 5.91
C PRO A 4 27.46 3.21 5.82
N GLN A 5 28.25 2.35 6.46
CA GLN A 5 27.90 0.95 6.63
C GLN A 5 26.55 0.89 7.34
N ALA A 6 25.55 0.36 6.63
CA ALA A 6 24.23 0.11 7.18
C ALA A 6 24.38 -0.95 8.28
N ARG A 7 24.54 -0.47 9.52
CA ARG A 7 24.49 -1.23 10.76
C ARG A 7 23.37 -2.27 10.69
N ASN A 8 23.67 -3.53 10.97
CA ASN A 8 22.78 -4.69 11.14
C ASN A 8 21.26 -4.39 11.19
N LEU A 9 20.67 -4.00 10.07
CA LEU A 9 19.23 -4.10 9.89
C LEU A 9 19.03 -5.59 9.67
N HIS A 10 18.29 -6.25 10.55
CA HIS A 10 17.72 -7.56 10.26
C HIS A 10 17.00 -7.38 8.91
N LEU A 11 17.63 -7.81 7.81
CA LEU A 11 17.16 -7.56 6.45
C LEU A 11 15.92 -8.43 6.26
N SER A 12 14.80 -7.95 6.79
CA SER A 12 13.51 -8.56 6.57
C SER A 12 13.27 -8.51 5.07
N ARG A 13 13.27 -9.69 4.46
CA ARG A 13 13.19 -9.81 3.00
C ARG A 13 11.82 -9.31 2.58
N MET A 14 11.79 -8.19 1.87
CA MET A 14 10.55 -7.60 1.36
C MET A 14 10.31 -8.07 -0.07
N ASN A 15 9.24 -8.82 -0.29
CA ASN A 15 8.84 -9.28 -1.62
C ASN A 15 8.10 -8.15 -2.34
N LEU A 16 8.61 -7.73 -3.50
CA LEU A 16 8.00 -6.68 -4.29
C LEU A 16 7.17 -7.26 -5.43
N VAL A 17 5.92 -6.81 -5.53
CA VAL A 17 5.02 -7.11 -6.65
C VAL A 17 4.65 -5.81 -7.35
N ARG A 18 4.85 -5.78 -8.66
CA ARG A 18 4.48 -4.63 -9.49
C ARG A 18 3.30 -4.98 -10.38
N LEU A 19 2.24 -4.23 -10.22
CA LEU A 19 0.96 -4.35 -10.91
C LEU A 19 0.80 -3.15 -11.85
N LYS A 20 0.14 -3.36 -12.98
CA LYS A 20 -0.10 -2.30 -13.96
C LYS A 20 -1.55 -2.31 -14.39
N GLY A 21 -2.23 -1.18 -14.22
CA GLY A 21 -3.62 -1.03 -14.68
C GLY A 21 -4.65 -1.78 -13.84
N LEU A 22 -4.30 -2.24 -12.63
CA LEU A 22 -5.23 -2.98 -11.79
C LEU A 22 -6.16 -2.00 -11.04
N PRO A 23 -7.50 -2.13 -11.15
CA PRO A 23 -8.44 -1.40 -10.31
C PRO A 23 -8.14 -1.60 -8.83
N ILE A 24 -8.35 -0.56 -8.02
CA ILE A 24 -8.01 -0.57 -6.59
C ILE A 24 -8.74 -1.69 -5.82
N LEU A 25 -9.98 -2.04 -6.22
CA LEU A 25 -10.70 -3.15 -5.60
C LEU A 25 -9.97 -4.49 -5.79
N GLN A 26 -9.39 -4.74 -6.96
CA GLN A 26 -8.66 -5.98 -7.21
C GLN A 26 -7.31 -6.00 -6.48
N GLN A 27 -6.63 -4.85 -6.39
CA GLN A 27 -5.43 -4.71 -5.56
C GLN A 27 -5.70 -5.04 -4.09
N LEU A 28 -6.80 -4.52 -3.52
CA LEU A 28 -7.19 -4.79 -2.13
C LEU A 28 -7.47 -6.28 -1.87
N HIS A 29 -8.07 -7.00 -2.82
CA HIS A 29 -8.25 -8.45 -2.70
C HIS A 29 -6.91 -9.21 -2.69
N ILE A 30 -5.93 -8.74 -3.44
CA ILE A 30 -4.58 -9.34 -3.45
C ILE A 30 -3.90 -9.06 -2.11
N GLU A 31 -3.97 -7.82 -1.62
CA GLU A 31 -3.45 -7.43 -0.30
C GLU A 31 -4.05 -8.30 0.82
N GLU A 32 -5.37 -8.47 0.87
CA GLU A 32 -6.02 -9.32 1.87
C GLU A 32 -5.57 -10.78 1.75
N LYS A 33 -5.52 -11.33 0.54
CA LYS A 33 -5.09 -12.72 0.33
C LYS A 33 -3.64 -12.94 0.74
N LEU A 34 -2.73 -12.01 0.41
CA LEU A 34 -1.33 -12.11 0.79
C LEU A 34 -1.17 -12.01 2.32
N LEU A 35 -1.90 -11.11 2.96
CA LEU A 35 -1.91 -10.97 4.42
C LEU A 35 -2.39 -12.24 5.13
N ARG A 36 -3.34 -12.97 4.53
CA ARG A 36 -3.85 -14.24 5.08
C ARG A 36 -2.98 -15.45 4.74
N ALA A 37 -2.32 -15.45 3.59
CA ALA A 37 -1.62 -16.61 3.06
C ALA A 37 -0.13 -16.66 3.44
N SER A 38 0.49 -15.53 3.76
CA SER A 38 1.93 -15.43 3.99
C SER A 38 2.25 -14.57 5.20
N SER A 39 3.29 -14.95 5.95
CA SER A 39 3.89 -14.13 7.01
C SER A 39 5.08 -13.29 6.52
N GLU A 40 5.36 -13.31 5.21
CA GLU A 40 6.42 -12.52 4.61
C GLU A 40 5.97 -11.08 4.41
N ASN A 41 6.92 -10.15 4.34
CA ASN A 41 6.63 -8.75 4.07
C ASN A 41 6.46 -8.53 2.58
N TRP A 42 5.29 -8.04 2.16
CA TRP A 42 4.98 -7.76 0.76
C TRP A 42 4.85 -6.26 0.51
N CYS A 43 5.46 -5.78 -0.56
CA CYS A 43 5.25 -4.44 -1.10
C CYS A 43 4.52 -4.56 -2.44
N ILE A 44 3.40 -3.86 -2.60
CA ILE A 44 2.65 -3.82 -3.85
C ILE A 44 2.75 -2.43 -4.44
N MET A 45 3.28 -2.35 -5.67
CA MET A 45 3.29 -1.12 -6.46
C MET A 45 2.34 -1.28 -7.63
N ASN A 46 1.25 -0.52 -7.64
CA ASN A 46 0.33 -0.47 -8.77
C ASN A 46 0.50 0.86 -9.50
N ASP A 47 0.81 0.81 -10.80
CA ASP A 47 1.06 2.00 -11.64
C ASP A 47 -0.22 2.84 -11.90
N GLY A 48 -1.34 2.52 -11.24
CA GLY A 48 -2.62 3.20 -11.36
C GLY A 48 -3.52 2.61 -12.45
N THR A 49 -4.77 3.08 -12.50
CA THR A 49 -5.77 2.74 -13.53
C THR A 49 -6.24 4.02 -14.23
N ASN A 50 -6.79 3.90 -15.43
CA ASN A 50 -7.35 5.02 -16.19
C ASN A 50 -8.68 5.53 -15.59
N ASP A 51 -9.38 4.66 -14.85
CA ASP A 51 -10.70 4.98 -14.29
C ASP A 51 -10.56 5.60 -12.89
N PRO A 52 -10.98 6.87 -12.69
CA PRO A 52 -10.90 7.51 -11.38
C PRO A 52 -11.79 6.78 -10.38
N THR A 53 -11.22 6.42 -9.23
CA THR A 53 -11.95 5.69 -8.17
C THR A 53 -11.81 6.43 -6.84
N ILE A 54 -12.92 6.54 -6.11
CA ILE A 54 -12.94 7.10 -4.75
C ILE A 54 -12.84 5.94 -3.75
N VAL A 55 -11.88 6.01 -2.83
CA VAL A 55 -11.69 5.01 -1.76
C VAL A 55 -11.98 5.67 -0.43
N MET A 56 -12.96 5.14 0.31
CA MET A 56 -13.27 5.56 1.67
C MET A 56 -12.67 4.56 2.65
N GLY A 57 -11.78 5.02 3.52
CA GLY A 57 -11.24 4.20 4.60
C GLY A 57 -12.22 4.12 5.77
N VAL A 58 -12.38 2.93 6.34
CA VAL A 58 -13.04 2.76 7.64
C VAL A 58 -12.07 3.14 8.75
N SER A 59 -12.04 4.42 9.13
CA SER A 59 -11.48 4.79 10.44
C SER A 59 -12.58 4.59 11.48
N GLY A 60 -12.32 3.85 12.56
CA GLY A 60 -13.28 3.54 13.63
C GLY A 60 -13.70 4.75 14.47
N VAL A 61 -14.11 5.84 13.83
CA VAL A 61 -14.41 7.14 14.42
C VAL A 61 -15.73 7.63 13.85
N THR A 62 -16.83 7.38 14.56
CA THR A 62 -18.07 8.16 14.41
C THR A 62 -17.79 9.57 14.93
N ARG A 63 -17.33 10.46 14.05
CA ARG A 63 -17.32 11.90 14.33
C ARG A 63 -17.98 12.62 13.16
N SER A 64 -19.11 13.24 13.46
CA SER A 64 -19.68 14.36 12.73
C SER A 64 -18.55 15.33 12.34
N GLY A 65 -18.32 15.52 11.04
CA GLY A 65 -17.37 16.50 10.53
C GLY A 65 -16.45 15.95 9.44
N SER A 66 -16.85 16.17 8.19
CA SER A 66 -16.03 16.30 6.97
C SER A 66 -14.61 15.70 7.02
N CYS A 67 -14.43 14.52 6.43
CA CYS A 67 -13.10 14.02 6.04
C CYS A 67 -12.97 14.09 4.51
N HIS A 68 -12.53 15.24 4.00
CA HIS A 68 -12.06 15.35 2.62
C HIS A 68 -10.69 14.68 2.52
N LYS A 69 -10.65 13.36 2.32
CA LYS A 69 -9.43 12.70 1.83
C LYS A 69 -9.37 12.86 0.32
N LYS A 70 -8.70 13.93 -0.13
CA LYS A 70 -8.30 14.09 -1.53
C LYS A 70 -7.17 13.09 -1.79
N VAL A 71 -7.49 11.99 -2.47
CA VAL A 71 -6.50 11.03 -2.95
C VAL A 71 -5.76 11.69 -4.12
N HIS A 72 -4.69 12.42 -3.83
CA HIS A 72 -3.74 12.80 -4.86
C HIS A 72 -2.82 11.60 -5.11
N TRP A 73 -3.03 10.97 -6.27
CA TRP A 73 -2.16 10.05 -7.00
C TRP A 73 -0.93 9.51 -6.24
N GLY A 74 -0.99 8.22 -5.88
CA GLY A 74 0.12 7.32 -6.18
C GLY A 74 1.05 6.86 -5.07
N ARG A 75 0.75 7.03 -3.77
CA ARG A 75 1.54 6.36 -2.70
C ARG A 75 0.69 5.99 -1.49
N TYR A 76 0.19 4.75 -1.48
CA TYR A 76 -0.18 4.08 -0.23
C TYR A 76 1.07 3.34 0.24
N CYS A 77 1.89 4.00 1.06
CA CYS A 77 2.99 3.36 1.77
C CYS A 77 2.43 2.95 3.14
N TYR A 78 2.03 1.69 3.29
CA TYR A 78 1.74 1.12 4.60
C TYR A 78 3.09 0.71 5.20
N CYS A 79 3.53 1.46 6.23
CA CYS A 79 4.67 1.07 7.07
C CYS A 79 4.26 -0.03 8.04
#